data_AF-A0A0J0UUC7-F1
#
_entry.id   AF-A0A0J0UUC7-F1
#
_cell.length_a   1.000
_cell.length_b   1.000
_cell.length_c   1.000
_cell.angle_alpha   90.00
_cell.angle_beta   90.00
_cell.angle_gamma   90.00
#
_symmetry.space_group_name_H-M   'P 1'
#
loop_
_entity.id
_entity.type
_entity.pdbx_description
1 polymer ?
#
loop_
_entity_poly.entity_id
_entity_poly.type
_entity_poly.pdbx_seq_one_letter_code
_entity_poly.pdbx_strand_id
1 'polypeptide(L)'
;MLRPADRLSVVTESADTHSRTILEKTEANLGELLPPSAADEDDHKHLQTAVTGGRIREDELAELAQTYLHYQELAELLDAGPAPSLDPDLATWATTILHRKSPELLELLNLDLADASLLDRWGSSTTADKNGSALVPQSLVQLFAAQLGSDPCLDYGHAGLNHTYGYLLSPVPTNHGRKRHRWTSQEVAHTLGIPGKWPLSQGASPQRGMLTEVTAALGSVAPLNRPDAWSSPATATKTAHALAMGVLCERVVSGASAEGKRWTARTRVLRRADLTAEQASNGDQLLLVYSLSVDNGPERYITAFPVSAKWLAERKDPVGKPHLKYNASLGA
;
A
#
# COMPACT_ATOMS: atom_id res chain seq x y z
N MET A 1 -5.47 13.15 28.18
CA MET A 1 -5.29 12.46 26.88
C MET A 1 -3.88 11.89 26.86
N LEU A 2 -3.74 10.56 26.90
CA LEU A 2 -2.44 9.89 26.77
C LEU A 2 -1.93 10.02 25.33
N ARG A 3 -0.61 10.09 25.13
CA ARG A 3 -0.02 10.12 23.79
C ARG A 3 -0.29 8.79 23.09
N PRO A 4 -0.39 8.73 21.75
CA PRO A 4 -0.58 7.47 21.01
C PRO A 4 0.42 6.36 21.38
N ALA A 5 1.68 6.73 21.64
CA ALA A 5 2.72 5.79 22.08
C ALA A 5 2.43 5.12 23.45
N ASP A 6 1.71 5.80 24.35
CA ASP A 6 1.39 5.28 25.69
C ASP A 6 0.17 4.33 25.67
N ARG A 7 -0.58 4.27 24.56
CA ARG A 7 -1.68 3.30 24.39
C ARG A 7 -1.19 1.93 23.93
N LEU A 8 -0.04 1.87 23.27
CA LEU A 8 0.53 0.62 22.72
C LEU A 8 1.19 -0.24 23.80
N SER A 9 1.88 0.36 24.78
CA SER A 9 2.61 -0.38 25.82
C SER A 9 1.72 -1.07 26.86
N VAL A 10 0.51 -0.56 27.11
CA VAL A 10 -0.43 -1.15 28.08
C VAL A 10 -1.15 -2.37 27.48
N VAL A 11 -1.26 -2.46 26.15
CA VAL A 11 -1.87 -3.61 25.47
C VAL A 11 -0.91 -4.80 25.41
N THR A 12 0.41 -4.57 25.33
CA THR A 12 1.40 -5.63 25.08
C THR A 12 1.65 -6.56 26.29
N GLU A 13 1.60 -6.08 27.54
CA GLU A 13 1.91 -6.93 28.70
C GLU A 13 0.73 -7.82 29.17
N SER A 14 -0.52 -7.33 29.10
CA SER A 14 -1.69 -8.12 29.51
C SER A 14 -2.21 -9.04 28.39
N ALA A 15 -1.89 -8.76 27.13
CA ALA A 15 -2.22 -9.63 26.00
C ALA A 15 -1.36 -10.89 25.97
N ASP A 16 -0.19 -10.91 26.61
CA ASP A 16 0.85 -11.89 26.32
C ASP A 16 0.54 -13.33 26.80
N THR A 17 -0.41 -13.52 27.73
CA THR A 17 -0.86 -14.86 28.15
C THR A 17 -2.15 -15.29 27.45
N HIS A 18 -3.11 -14.37 27.32
CA HIS A 18 -4.41 -14.66 26.70
C HIS A 18 -4.28 -14.80 25.17
N SER A 19 -3.53 -13.92 24.51
CA SER A 19 -3.21 -14.01 23.09
C SER A 19 -2.39 -15.24 22.76
N ARG A 20 -1.52 -15.71 23.67
CA ARG A 20 -0.76 -16.95 23.52
C ARG A 20 -1.66 -18.18 23.50
N THR A 21 -2.65 -18.26 24.39
CA THR A 21 -3.62 -19.37 24.43
C THR A 21 -4.57 -19.36 23.23
N ILE A 22 -5.04 -18.18 22.80
CA ILE A 22 -5.82 -17.99 21.57
C ILE A 22 -5.01 -18.47 20.37
N LEU A 23 -3.75 -18.06 20.27
CA LEU A 23 -2.84 -18.42 19.19
C LEU A 23 -2.45 -19.89 19.17
N GLU A 24 -2.09 -20.51 20.30
CA GLU A 24 -1.73 -21.94 20.35
C GLU A 24 -2.90 -22.82 19.89
N LYS A 25 -4.12 -22.46 20.29
CA LYS A 25 -5.35 -23.12 19.81
C LYS A 25 -5.62 -22.85 18.33
N THR A 26 -5.34 -21.65 17.85
CA THR A 26 -5.53 -21.31 16.43
C THR A 26 -4.46 -21.92 15.55
N GLU A 27 -3.20 -22.01 15.99
CA GLU A 27 -2.09 -22.63 15.28
C GLU A 27 -2.18 -24.16 15.26
N ALA A 28 -2.65 -24.79 16.35
CA ALA A 28 -3.00 -26.20 16.33
C ALA A 28 -4.06 -26.50 15.25
N ASN A 29 -5.01 -25.58 15.04
CA ASN A 29 -6.00 -25.69 13.97
C ASN A 29 -5.43 -25.28 12.59
N LEU A 30 -4.55 -24.28 12.50
CA LEU A 30 -4.00 -23.77 11.23
C LEU A 30 -2.94 -24.70 10.64
N GLY A 31 -2.14 -25.37 11.48
CA GLY A 31 -1.15 -26.37 11.05
C GLY A 31 -1.79 -27.61 10.40
N GLU A 32 -3.09 -27.84 10.65
CA GLU A 32 -3.88 -28.86 9.95
C GLU A 32 -4.63 -28.32 8.72
N LEU A 33 -4.82 -27.00 8.59
CA LEU A 33 -5.72 -26.40 7.60
C LEU A 33 -5.07 -25.93 6.29
N LEU A 34 -3.76 -25.69 6.25
CA LEU A 34 -3.12 -25.13 5.05
C LEU A 34 -1.89 -25.96 4.62
N PRO A 35 -1.97 -26.74 3.51
CA PRO A 35 -0.78 -27.28 2.87
C PRO A 35 0.10 -26.10 2.39
N PRO A 36 1.44 -26.28 2.27
CA PRO A 36 2.29 -25.26 1.67
C PRO A 36 1.73 -24.92 0.28
N SER A 37 1.22 -23.70 0.12
CA SER A 37 0.69 -23.23 -1.16
C SER A 37 1.86 -23.24 -2.13
N ALA A 38 1.79 -24.07 -3.17
CA ALA A 38 2.58 -23.79 -4.35
C ALA A 38 2.23 -22.35 -4.79
N ALA A 39 3.25 -21.56 -5.17
CA ALA A 39 2.99 -20.27 -5.78
C ALA A 39 2.01 -20.49 -6.94
N ASP A 40 0.94 -19.69 -7.00
CA ASP A 40 -0.05 -19.76 -8.06
C ASP A 40 0.66 -19.73 -9.44
N GLU A 41 0.13 -20.46 -10.43
CA GLU A 41 0.68 -20.50 -11.79
C GLU A 41 0.83 -19.08 -12.37
N ASP A 42 -0.09 -18.19 -12.00
CA ASP A 42 -0.05 -16.76 -12.36
C ASP A 42 1.13 -16.01 -11.70
N ASP A 43 1.46 -16.31 -10.44
CA ASP A 43 2.59 -15.70 -9.75
C ASP A 43 3.91 -16.19 -10.34
N HIS A 44 4.01 -17.49 -10.65
CA HIS A 44 5.18 -18.06 -11.32
C HIS A 44 5.39 -17.43 -12.70
N LYS A 45 4.32 -17.29 -13.49
CA LYS A 45 4.37 -16.66 -14.81
C LYS A 45 4.76 -15.18 -14.74
N HIS A 46 4.27 -14.45 -13.73
CA HIS A 46 4.65 -13.06 -13.50
C HIS A 46 6.15 -12.94 -13.21
N LEU A 47 6.66 -13.76 -12.29
CA LEU A 47 8.07 -13.80 -11.91
C LEU A 47 8.97 -14.20 -13.11
N GLN A 48 8.58 -15.21 -13.88
CA GLN A 48 9.30 -15.63 -15.09
C GLN A 48 9.31 -14.53 -16.16
N THR A 49 8.20 -13.81 -16.34
CA THR A 49 8.12 -12.68 -17.28
C THR A 49 9.07 -11.57 -16.85
N ALA A 50 9.13 -11.28 -15.56
CA ALA A 50 10.04 -10.27 -15.02
C ALA A 50 11.52 -10.65 -15.19
N VAL A 51 11.89 -11.92 -14.98
CA VAL A 51 13.26 -12.42 -15.24
C VAL A 51 13.59 -12.38 -16.74
N THR A 52 12.70 -12.88 -17.60
CA THR A 52 12.89 -12.90 -19.06
C THR A 52 13.00 -11.49 -19.63
N GLY A 53 12.28 -10.53 -19.04
CA GLY A 53 12.37 -9.11 -19.37
C GLY A 53 13.61 -8.40 -18.82
N GLY A 54 14.52 -9.11 -18.15
CA GLY A 54 15.72 -8.54 -17.51
C GLY A 54 15.42 -7.61 -16.33
N ARG A 55 14.22 -7.69 -15.75
CA ARG A 55 13.75 -6.81 -14.67
C ARG A 55 14.21 -7.26 -13.29
N ILE A 56 14.47 -8.56 -13.17
CA ILE A 56 14.90 -9.22 -11.95
C ILE A 56 16.06 -10.12 -12.33
N ARG A 57 17.13 -10.10 -11.55
CA ARG A 57 18.26 -11.01 -11.78
C ARG A 57 17.85 -12.43 -11.37
N GLU A 58 18.39 -13.45 -12.03
CA GLU A 58 18.01 -14.83 -11.73
C GLU A 58 18.31 -15.24 -10.29
N ASP A 59 19.34 -14.65 -9.66
CA ASP A 59 19.67 -14.83 -8.24
C ASP A 59 18.69 -14.13 -7.28
N GLU A 60 17.92 -13.15 -7.75
CA GLU A 60 16.88 -12.44 -6.97
C GLU A 60 15.52 -13.14 -7.05
N LEU A 61 15.33 -14.02 -8.04
CA LEU A 61 14.06 -14.71 -8.29
C LEU A 61 13.63 -15.57 -7.08
N ALA A 62 14.57 -16.30 -6.48
CA ALA A 62 14.27 -17.19 -5.35
C ALA A 62 13.85 -16.40 -4.11
N GLU A 63 14.54 -15.30 -3.79
CA GLU A 63 14.20 -14.41 -2.67
C GLU A 63 12.85 -13.74 -2.89
N LEU A 64 12.57 -13.30 -4.12
CA LEU A 64 11.29 -12.71 -4.45
C LEU A 64 10.15 -13.73 -4.36
N ALA A 65 10.34 -14.95 -4.86
CA ALA A 65 9.35 -16.01 -4.73
C ALA A 65 9.02 -16.33 -3.26
N GLN A 66 10.04 -16.40 -2.39
CA GLN A 66 9.84 -16.57 -0.95
C GLN A 66 9.07 -15.40 -0.33
N THR A 67 9.41 -14.16 -0.72
CA THR A 67 8.72 -12.96 -0.26
C THR A 67 7.24 -12.97 -0.67
N TYR A 68 6.93 -13.43 -1.89
CA TYR A 68 5.56 -13.56 -2.37
C TYR A 68 4.77 -14.59 -1.57
N LEU A 69 5.34 -15.78 -1.38
CA LEU A 69 4.72 -16.84 -0.58
C LEU A 69 4.46 -16.36 0.85
N HIS A 70 5.44 -15.69 1.46
CA HIS A 70 5.30 -15.14 2.80
C HIS A 70 4.10 -14.18 2.91
N TYR A 71 3.96 -13.21 2.00
CA TYR A 71 2.83 -12.27 2.03
C TYR A 71 1.50 -12.89 1.58
N GLN A 72 1.54 -13.97 0.82
CA GLN A 72 0.34 -14.75 0.51
C GLN A 72 -0.15 -15.48 1.76
N GLU A 73 0.72 -16.24 2.43
CA GLU A 73 0.39 -16.93 3.68
C GLU A 73 -0.14 -15.94 4.74
N LEU A 74 0.51 -14.78 4.86
CA LEU A 74 0.08 -13.73 5.78
C LEU A 74 -1.31 -13.19 5.43
N ALA A 75 -1.61 -12.98 4.13
CA ALA A 75 -2.92 -12.55 3.68
C ALA A 75 -4.01 -13.59 3.99
N GLU A 76 -3.73 -14.88 3.74
CA GLU A 76 -4.65 -15.98 4.03
C GLU A 76 -4.97 -16.08 5.53
N LEU A 77 -3.97 -15.91 6.39
CA LEU A 77 -4.15 -15.86 7.85
C LEU A 77 -5.01 -14.67 8.30
N LEU A 78 -4.82 -13.51 7.68
CA LEU A 78 -5.57 -12.30 7.99
C LEU A 78 -7.01 -12.38 7.52
N ASP A 79 -7.26 -13.03 6.38
CA ASP A 79 -8.60 -13.26 5.81
C ASP A 79 -9.38 -14.34 6.57
N ALA A 80 -8.69 -15.39 7.05
CA ALA A 80 -9.32 -16.46 7.84
C ALA A 80 -9.96 -15.92 9.13
N GLY A 81 -9.39 -14.86 9.70
CA GLY A 81 -9.86 -14.25 10.95
C GLY A 81 -9.61 -15.13 12.18
N PRO A 82 -9.99 -14.66 13.37
CA PRO A 82 -9.91 -15.47 14.58
C PRO A 82 -10.92 -16.62 14.52
N ALA A 83 -10.59 -17.74 15.17
CA ALA A 83 -11.56 -18.82 15.33
C ALA A 83 -12.82 -18.30 16.03
N PRO A 84 -14.05 -18.72 15.64
CA PRO A 84 -15.30 -18.19 16.20
C PRO A 84 -15.44 -18.34 17.73
N SER A 85 -14.66 -19.25 18.34
CA SER A 85 -14.63 -19.51 19.78
C SER A 85 -13.70 -18.57 20.55
N LEU A 86 -12.89 -17.78 19.84
CA LEU A 86 -12.00 -16.79 20.38
C LEU A 86 -12.67 -15.44 20.08
N ASP A 87 -12.88 -14.63 21.11
CA ASP A 87 -13.53 -13.31 21.00
C ASP A 87 -12.53 -12.13 20.93
N PRO A 88 -11.42 -12.17 20.15
CA PRO A 88 -10.71 -10.92 19.85
C PRO A 88 -11.40 -10.21 18.68
N ASP A 89 -11.48 -8.89 18.76
CA ASP A 89 -11.79 -8.09 17.58
C ASP A 89 -10.76 -8.31 16.46
N LEU A 90 -11.14 -8.02 15.20
CA LEU A 90 -10.27 -8.33 14.05
C LEU A 90 -8.98 -7.47 14.04
N ALA A 91 -8.99 -6.30 14.68
CA ALA A 91 -7.81 -5.45 14.80
C ALA A 91 -6.74 -6.10 15.70
N THR A 92 -7.19 -6.69 16.82
CA THR A 92 -6.35 -7.46 17.74
C THR A 92 -5.82 -8.72 17.07
N TRP A 93 -6.67 -9.42 16.29
CA TRP A 93 -6.24 -10.53 15.45
C TRP A 93 -5.13 -10.13 14.48
N ALA A 94 -5.34 -9.07 13.69
CA ALA A 94 -4.35 -8.61 12.73
C ALA A 94 -3.03 -8.22 13.39
N THR A 95 -3.07 -7.47 14.50
CA THR A 95 -1.89 -7.08 15.26
C THR A 95 -1.10 -8.31 15.74
N THR A 96 -1.81 -9.31 16.24
CA THR A 96 -1.23 -10.55 16.74
C THR A 96 -0.54 -11.35 15.64
N ILE A 97 -1.20 -11.49 14.48
CA ILE A 97 -0.66 -12.20 13.32
C ILE A 97 0.57 -11.47 12.77
N LEU A 98 0.50 -10.14 12.61
CA LEU A 98 1.64 -9.34 12.16
C LEU A 98 2.82 -9.43 13.13
N HIS A 99 2.60 -9.22 14.43
CA HIS A 99 3.65 -9.32 15.45
C HIS A 99 4.40 -10.65 15.40
N ARG A 100 3.68 -11.75 15.14
CA ARG A 100 4.27 -13.09 15.17
C ARG A 100 4.89 -13.55 13.86
N LYS A 101 4.23 -13.26 12.74
CA LYS A 101 4.62 -13.78 11.42
C LYS A 101 5.46 -12.77 10.64
N SER A 102 5.29 -11.47 10.89
CA SER A 102 6.00 -10.40 10.19
C SER A 102 6.19 -9.17 11.10
N PRO A 103 6.93 -9.30 12.21
CA PRO A 103 7.16 -8.20 13.16
C PRO A 103 7.77 -6.97 12.48
N GLU A 104 8.57 -7.16 11.43
CA GLU A 104 9.16 -6.09 10.64
C GLU A 104 8.09 -5.28 9.88
N LEU A 105 7.06 -5.95 9.34
CA LEU A 105 5.95 -5.26 8.67
C LEU A 105 5.10 -4.48 9.68
N LEU A 106 4.93 -5.01 10.90
CA LEU A 106 4.26 -4.29 11.98
C LEU A 106 5.07 -3.05 12.40
N GLU A 107 6.39 -3.16 12.48
CA GLU A 107 7.28 -2.04 12.80
C GLU A 107 7.18 -0.93 11.73
N LEU A 108 7.24 -1.29 10.44
CA LEU A 108 7.02 -0.35 9.33
C LEU A 108 5.68 0.38 9.44
N LEU A 109 4.60 -0.37 9.67
CA LEU A 109 3.26 0.17 9.82
C LEU A 109 3.18 1.14 11.01
N ASN A 110 3.77 0.77 12.15
CA ASN A 110 3.79 1.61 13.35
C ASN A 110 4.58 2.91 13.13
N LEU A 111 5.69 2.87 12.39
CA LEU A 111 6.45 4.06 12.01
C LEU A 111 5.59 5.04 11.19
N ASP A 112 4.83 4.53 10.21
CA ASP A 112 3.95 5.36 9.39
C ASP A 112 2.74 5.89 10.17
N LEU A 113 2.13 5.06 11.02
CA LEU A 113 0.99 5.45 11.86
C LEU A 113 1.35 6.53 12.89
N ALA A 114 2.62 6.60 13.31
CA ALA A 114 3.08 7.60 14.25
C ALA A 114 3.17 9.02 13.66
N ASP A 115 3.16 9.17 12.33
CA ASP A 115 3.26 10.47 11.66
C ASP A 115 1.90 10.93 11.08
N ALA A 116 1.13 11.68 11.87
CA ALA A 116 -0.15 12.23 11.43
C ALA A 116 -0.03 13.13 10.18
N SER A 117 1.07 13.88 10.05
CA SER A 117 1.31 14.76 8.89
C SER A 117 1.68 14.02 7.61
N LEU A 118 2.22 12.80 7.73
CA LEU A 118 2.35 11.85 6.62
C LEU A 118 0.96 11.39 6.17
N LEU A 119 0.14 10.94 7.12
CA LEU A 119 -1.21 10.42 6.86
C LEU A 119 -2.11 11.48 6.20
N ASP A 120 -2.07 12.71 6.68
CA ASP A 120 -2.89 13.83 6.15
C ASP A 120 -2.71 14.10 4.65
N ARG A 121 -1.55 13.73 4.08
CA ARG A 121 -1.23 13.88 2.66
C ARG A 121 -1.99 12.90 1.76
N TRP A 122 -2.62 11.88 2.34
CA TRP A 122 -3.35 10.85 1.63
C TRP A 122 -4.85 10.97 1.85
N GLY A 123 -5.61 10.72 0.79
CA GLY A 123 -7.07 10.79 0.81
C GLY A 123 -7.68 9.48 1.27
N SER A 124 -8.92 9.24 0.84
CA SER A 124 -9.66 8.01 1.13
C SER A 124 -9.71 7.10 -0.08
N SER A 125 -9.61 5.78 0.14
CA SER A 125 -9.82 4.77 -0.89
C SER A 125 -10.85 3.73 -0.46
N THR A 126 -11.61 3.19 -1.41
CA THR A 126 -12.51 2.07 -1.13
C THR A 126 -11.73 0.83 -0.73
N THR A 127 -12.29 0.04 0.18
CA THR A 127 -11.73 -1.22 0.68
C THR A 127 -12.24 -2.42 -0.11
N ALA A 128 -13.29 -2.24 -0.92
CA ALA A 128 -13.84 -3.22 -1.84
C ALA A 128 -13.80 -2.73 -3.29
N ASP A 129 -13.86 -3.68 -4.24
CA ASP A 129 -14.00 -3.39 -5.66
C ASP A 129 -15.45 -3.02 -6.02
N LYS A 130 -15.69 -2.73 -7.31
CA LYS A 130 -17.04 -2.38 -7.81
C LYS A 130 -18.09 -3.48 -7.65
N ASN A 131 -17.67 -4.72 -7.39
CA ASN A 131 -18.54 -5.89 -7.19
C ASN A 131 -18.70 -6.22 -5.69
N GLY A 132 -18.12 -5.42 -4.79
CA GLY A 132 -18.13 -5.67 -3.34
C GLY A 132 -17.10 -6.69 -2.87
N SER A 133 -16.19 -7.15 -3.74
CA SER A 133 -15.11 -8.06 -3.33
C SER A 133 -14.04 -7.28 -2.56
N ALA A 134 -13.66 -7.79 -1.39
CA ALA A 134 -12.65 -7.16 -0.53
C ALA A 134 -11.32 -7.04 -1.27
N LEU A 135 -10.77 -5.82 -1.32
CA LEU A 135 -9.45 -5.52 -1.89
C LEU A 135 -8.33 -5.58 -0.87
N VAL A 136 -8.69 -5.50 0.41
CA VAL A 136 -7.78 -5.51 1.55
C VAL A 136 -8.41 -6.45 2.58
N PRO A 137 -7.62 -7.32 3.24
CA PRO A 137 -8.12 -8.13 4.34
C PRO A 137 -8.90 -7.30 5.37
N GLN A 138 -10.10 -7.75 5.73
CA GLN A 138 -10.99 -6.97 6.60
C GLN A 138 -10.35 -6.71 7.97
N SER A 139 -9.55 -7.65 8.47
CA SER A 139 -8.80 -7.51 9.71
C SER A 139 -7.77 -6.38 9.67
N LEU A 140 -7.13 -6.14 8.52
CA LEU A 140 -6.25 -4.97 8.33
C LEU A 140 -7.04 -3.67 8.24
N VAL A 141 -8.21 -3.66 7.60
CA VAL A 141 -9.08 -2.47 7.56
C VAL A 141 -9.48 -2.08 8.98
N GLN A 142 -9.87 -3.05 9.82
CA GLN A 142 -10.19 -2.79 11.22
C GLN A 142 -8.97 -2.33 12.02
N LEU A 143 -7.79 -2.92 11.79
CA LEU A 143 -6.55 -2.46 12.40
C LEU A 143 -6.26 -0.99 12.05
N PHE A 144 -6.30 -0.62 10.77
CA PHE A 144 -6.08 0.77 10.35
C PHE A 144 -7.10 1.71 10.99
N ALA A 145 -8.38 1.33 10.97
CA ALA A 145 -9.45 2.14 11.55
C ALA A 145 -9.27 2.34 13.06
N ALA A 146 -8.93 1.29 13.81
CA ALA A 146 -8.67 1.37 15.24
C ALA A 146 -7.48 2.30 15.56
N GLN A 147 -6.40 2.24 14.78
CA GLN A 147 -5.22 3.08 14.98
C GLN A 147 -5.46 4.55 14.60
N LEU A 148 -6.28 4.80 13.58
CA LEU A 148 -6.65 6.14 13.14
C LEU A 148 -7.83 6.74 13.92
N GLY A 149 -8.51 5.95 14.76
CA GLY A 149 -9.74 6.34 15.44
C GLY A 149 -10.91 6.60 14.48
N SER A 150 -10.93 5.93 13.32
CA SER A 150 -12.01 6.01 12.34
C SER A 150 -13.00 4.85 12.48
N ASP A 151 -14.18 4.99 11.87
CA ASP A 151 -15.19 3.92 11.85
C ASP A 151 -14.74 2.75 10.94
N PRO A 152 -14.59 1.53 11.46
CA PRO A 152 -14.18 0.35 10.68
C PRO A 152 -15.27 -0.19 9.73
N CYS A 153 -16.52 0.27 9.87
CA CYS A 153 -17.65 -0.18 9.05
C CYS A 153 -17.82 0.59 7.73
N LEU A 154 -16.94 1.57 7.47
CA LEU A 154 -16.97 2.33 6.24
C LEU A 154 -16.43 1.50 5.06
N ASP A 155 -17.07 1.63 3.90
CA ASP A 155 -16.60 1.03 2.63
C ASP A 155 -15.31 1.67 2.08
N TYR A 156 -14.70 2.57 2.86
CA TYR A 156 -13.48 3.28 2.53
C TYR A 156 -12.60 3.45 3.78
N GLY A 157 -11.30 3.57 3.55
CA GLY A 157 -10.31 3.83 4.58
C GLY A 157 -9.19 4.73 4.05
N HIS A 158 -8.13 4.87 4.85
CA HIS A 158 -6.98 5.71 4.52
C HIS A 158 -6.25 5.19 3.28
N ALA A 159 -6.23 5.97 2.19
CA ALA A 159 -5.75 5.55 0.89
C ALA A 159 -4.28 5.11 0.93
N GLY A 160 -3.44 5.84 1.66
CA GLY A 160 -2.02 5.51 1.79
C GLY A 160 -1.78 4.14 2.41
N LEU A 161 -2.51 3.79 3.49
CA LEU A 161 -2.35 2.52 4.19
C LEU A 161 -2.96 1.37 3.39
N ASN A 162 -4.15 1.58 2.82
CA ASN A 162 -4.82 0.61 1.97
C ASN A 162 -3.99 0.29 0.72
N HIS A 163 -3.45 1.31 0.06
CA HIS A 163 -2.69 1.10 -1.16
C HIS A 163 -1.30 0.56 -0.89
N THR A 164 -0.64 0.85 0.23
CA THR A 164 0.68 0.26 0.57
C THR A 164 0.50 -1.11 1.23
N TYR A 165 0.25 -1.13 2.54
CA TYR A 165 0.14 -2.32 3.37
C TYR A 165 -1.06 -3.20 2.97
N GLY A 166 -2.21 -2.58 2.69
CA GLY A 166 -3.40 -3.33 2.31
C GLY A 166 -3.25 -4.09 0.99
N TYR A 167 -2.63 -3.48 -0.03
CA TYR A 167 -2.41 -4.15 -1.31
C TYR A 167 -1.27 -5.14 -1.27
N LEU A 168 -0.23 -4.91 -0.46
CA LEU A 168 0.81 -5.89 -0.19
C LEU A 168 0.20 -7.24 0.25
N LEU A 169 -0.86 -7.18 1.05
CA LEU A 169 -1.58 -8.31 1.60
C LEU A 169 -2.92 -8.58 0.89
N SER A 170 -3.14 -8.01 -0.29
CA SER A 170 -4.39 -8.18 -1.04
C SER A 170 -4.47 -9.57 -1.69
N PRO A 171 -5.54 -10.36 -1.46
CA PRO A 171 -5.75 -11.64 -2.12
C PRO A 171 -6.15 -11.50 -3.61
N VAL A 172 -6.64 -10.32 -4.02
CA VAL A 172 -7.35 -10.11 -5.29
C VAL A 172 -6.45 -10.21 -6.53
N PRO A 173 -6.76 -11.14 -7.49
CA PRO A 173 -6.17 -11.11 -8.82
C PRO A 173 -6.76 -9.98 -9.66
N THR A 174 -5.95 -9.42 -10.57
CA THR A 174 -6.41 -8.41 -11.53
C THR A 174 -5.98 -8.78 -12.95
N ASN A 175 -6.56 -8.14 -13.96
CA ASN A 175 -6.15 -8.30 -15.36
C ASN A 175 -4.66 -7.93 -15.62
N HIS A 176 -3.97 -7.35 -14.64
CA HIS A 176 -2.57 -6.96 -14.71
C HIS A 176 -1.70 -7.67 -13.67
N GLY A 177 -2.10 -8.86 -13.21
CA GLY A 177 -1.47 -9.57 -12.09
C GLY A 177 -2.14 -9.25 -10.75
N ARG A 178 -1.62 -9.75 -9.64
CA ARG A 178 -2.19 -9.48 -8.31
C ARG A 178 -1.85 -8.07 -7.86
N LYS A 179 -2.71 -7.46 -7.04
CA LYS A 179 -2.42 -6.11 -6.49
C LYS A 179 -1.12 -6.05 -5.69
N ARG A 180 -0.78 -7.14 -5.00
CA ARG A 180 0.46 -7.29 -4.22
C ARG A 180 1.73 -7.12 -5.05
N HIS A 181 1.71 -7.50 -6.33
CA HIS A 181 2.88 -7.44 -7.23
C HIS A 181 3.46 -6.03 -7.33
N ARG A 182 2.61 -5.00 -7.17
CA ARG A 182 3.00 -3.58 -7.18
C ARG A 182 3.88 -3.19 -6.00
N TRP A 183 3.85 -3.96 -4.92
CA TRP A 183 4.47 -3.61 -3.64
C TRP A 183 5.52 -4.62 -3.19
N THR A 184 5.49 -5.83 -3.74
CA THR A 184 6.53 -6.84 -3.52
C THR A 184 7.69 -6.72 -4.50
N SER A 185 7.48 -6.14 -5.69
CA SER A 185 8.56 -5.93 -6.66
C SER A 185 9.45 -4.74 -6.28
N GLN A 186 10.71 -4.77 -6.72
CA GLN A 186 11.62 -3.63 -6.60
C GLN A 186 11.23 -2.47 -7.54
N GLU A 187 10.19 -2.62 -8.39
CA GLU A 187 9.85 -1.62 -9.41
C GLU A 187 9.44 -0.28 -8.81
N VAL A 188 8.68 -0.27 -7.70
CA VAL A 188 8.35 0.97 -6.97
C VAL A 188 9.61 1.64 -6.45
N ALA A 189 10.47 0.89 -5.79
CA ALA A 189 11.71 1.41 -5.22
C ALA A 189 12.64 1.97 -6.31
N HIS A 190 12.87 1.21 -7.38
CA HIS A 190 13.67 1.64 -8.53
C HIS A 190 13.11 2.88 -9.21
N THR A 191 11.79 2.95 -9.39
CA THR A 191 11.14 4.11 -10.03
C THR A 191 11.24 5.36 -9.17
N LEU A 192 11.12 5.20 -7.85
CA LEU A 192 11.21 6.29 -6.88
C LEU A 192 12.63 6.63 -6.44
N GLY A 193 13.63 5.83 -6.82
CA GLY A 193 15.01 5.99 -6.38
C GLY A 193 15.24 5.61 -4.92
N ILE A 194 14.35 4.81 -4.33
CA ILE A 194 14.49 4.30 -2.96
C ILE A 194 15.64 3.27 -2.95
N PRO A 195 16.72 3.50 -2.19
CA PRO A 195 17.84 2.57 -2.14
C PRO A 195 17.52 1.34 -1.28
N GLY A 196 18.22 0.23 -1.53
CA GLY A 196 18.11 -1.00 -0.74
C GLY A 196 17.03 -1.96 -1.26
N LYS A 197 16.73 -3.00 -0.48
CA LYS A 197 15.70 -3.98 -0.84
C LYS A 197 14.33 -3.53 -0.32
N TRP A 198 13.34 -3.54 -1.19
CA TRP A 198 11.93 -3.23 -0.93
C TRP A 198 11.06 -4.50 -0.84
N PRO A 199 9.95 -4.51 -0.07
CA PRO A 199 9.57 -3.52 0.95
C PRO A 199 10.37 -3.68 2.26
N LEU A 200 11.12 -4.77 2.38
CA LEU A 200 12.00 -5.10 3.49
C LEU A 200 13.27 -5.77 2.95
N SER A 201 14.45 -5.35 3.39
CA SER A 201 15.62 -6.21 3.38
C SER A 201 15.52 -7.14 4.58
N GLN A 202 15.44 -8.46 4.37
CA GLN A 202 15.47 -9.40 5.49
C GLN A 202 16.64 -9.09 6.43
N GLY A 203 16.35 -8.87 7.72
CA GLY A 203 17.35 -8.65 8.78
C GLY A 203 17.83 -7.21 9.01
N ALA A 204 17.30 -6.20 8.30
CA ALA A 204 17.54 -4.80 8.68
C ALA A 204 16.36 -4.26 9.51
N SER A 205 16.64 -3.66 10.66
CA SER A 205 15.63 -2.88 11.37
C SER A 205 15.25 -1.68 10.49
N PRO A 206 13.97 -1.53 10.12
CA PRO A 206 13.54 -0.47 9.25
C PRO A 206 13.67 0.88 9.96
N GLN A 207 14.33 1.84 9.34
CA GLN A 207 14.39 3.20 9.88
C GLN A 207 13.12 4.02 9.54
N ARG A 208 12.34 3.58 8.54
CA ARG A 208 11.19 4.29 7.98
C ARG A 208 10.15 3.31 7.43
N GLY A 209 8.88 3.67 7.52
CA GLY A 209 7.78 2.89 6.95
C GLY A 209 7.65 3.06 5.43
N MET A 210 6.93 2.12 4.78
CA MET A 210 6.73 2.14 3.33
C MET A 210 6.01 3.40 2.84
N LEU A 211 4.99 3.85 3.58
CA LEU A 211 4.22 5.03 3.22
C LEU A 211 5.07 6.28 3.35
N THR A 212 5.93 6.36 4.37
CA THR A 212 6.91 7.44 4.53
C THR A 212 7.81 7.57 3.30
N GLU A 213 8.42 6.47 2.86
CA GLU A 213 9.35 6.47 1.72
C GLU A 213 8.64 6.89 0.42
N VAL A 214 7.46 6.31 0.14
CA VAL A 214 6.67 6.68 -1.05
C VAL A 214 6.27 8.15 -0.98
N THR A 215 5.81 8.64 0.17
CA THR A 215 5.35 10.02 0.30
C THR A 215 6.49 11.03 0.19
N ALA A 216 7.64 10.73 0.75
CA ALA A 216 8.83 11.56 0.63
C ALA A 216 9.29 11.69 -0.83
N ALA A 217 9.31 10.56 -1.55
CA ALA A 217 9.61 10.55 -2.97
C ALA A 217 8.57 11.37 -3.76
N LEU A 218 7.27 11.15 -3.53
CA LEU A 218 6.18 11.87 -4.18
C LEU A 218 6.21 13.38 -3.94
N GLY A 219 6.46 13.81 -2.71
CA GLY A 219 6.50 15.23 -2.35
C GLY A 219 7.55 16.03 -3.13
N SER A 220 8.61 15.36 -3.57
CA SER A 220 9.70 15.98 -4.34
C SER A 220 9.41 16.07 -5.84
N VAL A 221 8.43 15.32 -6.33
CA VAL A 221 8.26 15.03 -7.77
C VAL A 221 6.87 15.32 -8.33
N ALA A 222 5.86 15.27 -7.47
CA ALA A 222 4.48 15.60 -7.76
C ALA A 222 3.90 16.40 -6.58
N PRO A 223 4.38 17.63 -6.36
CA PRO A 223 3.92 18.43 -5.24
C PRO A 223 2.41 18.65 -5.34
N LEU A 224 1.74 18.49 -4.20
CA LEU A 224 0.31 18.78 -4.06
C LEU A 224 0.08 20.27 -4.32
N ASN A 225 -1.08 20.63 -4.88
CA ASN A 225 -1.40 22.02 -5.26
C ASN A 225 -1.35 23.05 -4.11
N ARG A 226 -1.32 22.61 -2.86
CA ARG A 226 -1.35 23.43 -1.63
C ARG A 226 -0.32 22.89 -0.63
N PRO A 227 1.00 23.00 -0.92
CA PRO A 227 2.03 22.47 -0.04
C PRO A 227 2.08 23.22 1.31
N ASP A 228 1.64 24.47 1.32
CA ASP A 228 1.46 25.34 2.48
C ASP A 228 0.37 24.86 3.45
N ALA A 229 -0.61 24.12 2.95
CA ALA A 229 -1.66 23.52 3.78
C ALA A 229 -1.18 22.29 4.55
N TRP A 230 0.04 21.82 4.31
CA TRP A 230 0.59 20.62 4.94
C TRP A 230 1.70 20.97 5.92
N SER A 231 1.60 20.45 7.13
CA SER A 231 2.74 20.41 8.04
C SER A 231 3.88 19.58 7.41
N SER A 232 5.12 19.99 7.66
CA SER A 232 6.28 19.16 7.34
C SER A 232 6.19 17.87 8.16
N PRO A 233 6.31 16.68 7.54
CA PRO A 233 6.33 15.44 8.28
C PRO A 233 7.49 15.44 9.27
N ALA A 234 7.23 15.01 10.50
CA ALA A 234 8.22 15.04 11.58
C ALA A 234 9.47 14.20 11.22
N THR A 235 9.31 13.19 10.36
CA THR A 235 10.37 12.31 9.85
C THR A 235 10.87 12.66 8.44
N ALA A 236 10.25 13.61 7.72
CA ALA A 236 10.62 13.93 6.34
C ALA A 236 11.85 14.82 6.19
N THR A 237 12.49 15.27 7.28
CA THR A 237 13.48 16.35 7.20
C THR A 237 14.85 15.93 6.66
N LYS A 238 15.08 14.67 6.27
CA LYS A 238 16.32 14.22 5.60
C LYS A 238 16.08 13.04 4.66
N THR A 239 15.50 13.29 3.48
CA THR A 239 15.46 12.29 2.40
C THR A 239 16.31 12.77 1.24
N ALA A 240 17.57 12.33 1.22
CA ALA A 240 18.56 12.66 0.20
C ALA A 240 18.42 11.82 -1.09
N HIS A 241 17.30 11.12 -1.29
CA HIS A 241 17.14 10.13 -2.35
C HIS A 241 16.03 10.46 -3.36
N ALA A 242 15.39 11.61 -3.23
CA ALA A 242 14.43 12.05 -4.24
C ALA A 242 15.15 12.33 -5.55
N LEU A 243 15.10 11.36 -6.47
CA LEU A 243 15.53 11.59 -7.83
C LEU A 243 14.62 12.65 -8.43
N ALA A 244 15.21 13.59 -9.17
CA ALA A 244 14.42 14.53 -9.94
C ALA A 244 13.53 13.73 -10.90
N MET A 245 12.23 13.98 -10.91
CA MET A 245 11.32 13.40 -11.90
C MET A 245 10.72 14.52 -12.75
N GLY A 246 10.55 14.25 -14.03
CA GLY A 246 9.76 15.07 -14.93
C GLY A 246 8.33 14.53 -15.05
N VAL A 247 7.34 15.41 -15.02
CA VAL A 247 5.96 15.08 -15.42
C VAL A 247 5.95 14.90 -16.94
N LEU A 248 5.66 13.69 -17.42
CA LEU A 248 5.51 13.40 -18.85
C LEU A 248 4.13 13.79 -19.35
N CYS A 249 3.10 13.49 -18.56
CA CYS A 249 1.74 13.92 -18.83
C CYS A 249 0.97 14.14 -17.54
N GLU A 250 0.08 15.12 -17.58
CA GLU A 250 -0.90 15.37 -16.53
C GLU A 250 -2.29 15.39 -17.17
N ARG A 251 -3.23 14.73 -16.49
CA ARG A 251 -4.65 14.81 -16.81
C ARG A 251 -5.40 15.28 -15.58
N VAL A 252 -6.23 16.30 -15.77
CA VAL A 252 -7.13 16.84 -14.75
C VAL A 252 -8.56 16.51 -15.13
N VAL A 253 -9.31 15.94 -14.19
CA VAL A 253 -10.73 15.65 -14.34
C VAL A 253 -11.46 16.21 -13.14
N SER A 254 -12.51 16.99 -13.38
CA SER A 254 -13.36 17.52 -12.31
C SER A 254 -14.79 17.01 -12.47
N GLY A 255 -15.50 16.94 -11.34
CA GLY A 255 -16.90 16.52 -11.30
C GLY A 255 -17.57 16.94 -10.00
N ALA A 256 -18.80 16.46 -9.82
CA ALA A 256 -19.57 16.61 -8.59
C ALA A 256 -20.17 15.27 -8.18
N SER A 257 -20.27 15.01 -6.88
CA SER A 257 -21.00 13.85 -6.34
C SER A 257 -22.52 14.08 -6.39
N ALA A 258 -23.31 13.05 -6.11
CA ALA A 258 -24.76 13.18 -6.00
C ALA A 258 -25.17 14.12 -4.86
N GLU A 259 -24.35 14.18 -3.81
CA GLU A 259 -24.49 15.05 -2.63
C GLU A 259 -23.96 16.47 -2.87
N GLY A 260 -23.49 16.79 -4.08
CA GLY A 260 -23.04 18.12 -4.46
C GLY A 260 -21.58 18.44 -4.12
N LYS A 261 -20.81 17.50 -3.54
CA LYS A 261 -19.37 17.69 -3.31
C LYS A 261 -18.64 17.84 -4.64
N ARG A 262 -17.94 18.96 -4.85
CA ARG A 262 -17.12 19.17 -6.05
C ARG A 262 -15.77 18.52 -5.86
N TRP A 263 -15.24 17.89 -6.89
CA TRP A 263 -13.94 17.24 -6.81
C TRP A 263 -13.11 17.50 -8.06
N THR A 264 -11.79 17.49 -7.87
CA THR A 264 -10.81 17.52 -8.95
C THR A 264 -9.77 16.43 -8.72
N ALA A 265 -9.72 15.49 -9.64
CA ALA A 265 -8.75 14.42 -9.69
C ALA A 265 -7.62 14.74 -10.68
N ARG A 266 -6.38 14.42 -10.31
CA ARG A 266 -5.22 14.53 -11.19
C ARG A 266 -4.58 13.17 -11.36
N THR A 267 -4.32 12.79 -12.61
CA THR A 267 -3.42 11.68 -12.92
C THR A 267 -2.16 12.25 -13.54
N ARG A 268 -1.01 12.01 -12.91
CA ARG A 268 0.30 12.36 -13.44
C ARG A 268 1.04 11.08 -13.80
N VAL A 269 1.76 11.10 -14.91
CA VAL A 269 2.76 10.09 -15.24
C VAL A 269 4.12 10.76 -15.19
N LEU A 270 4.99 10.25 -14.32
CA LEU A 270 6.30 10.81 -14.04
C LEU A 270 7.38 9.89 -14.60
N ARG A 271 8.53 10.46 -14.93
CA ARG A 271 9.75 9.74 -15.33
C ARG A 271 10.92 10.32 -14.57
N ARG A 272 11.87 9.49 -14.12
CA ARG A 272 13.11 10.02 -13.55
C ARG A 272 13.86 10.85 -14.60
N ALA A 273 14.41 11.97 -14.17
CA ALA A 273 15.09 12.94 -15.03
C ALA A 273 16.45 12.42 -15.52
N ASP A 274 17.05 11.47 -14.79
CA ASP A 274 18.31 10.83 -15.14
C ASP A 274 18.16 9.70 -16.16
N LEU A 275 16.93 9.35 -16.55
CA LEU A 275 16.64 8.32 -17.54
C LEU A 275 16.38 8.92 -18.92
N THR A 276 16.99 8.32 -19.95
CA THR A 276 16.65 8.62 -21.34
C THR A 276 15.24 8.12 -21.68
N ALA A 277 14.66 8.63 -22.77
CA ALA A 277 13.37 8.14 -23.26
C ALA A 277 13.41 6.64 -23.60
N GLU A 278 14.55 6.14 -24.07
CA GLU A 278 14.77 4.74 -24.40
C GLU A 278 14.85 3.87 -23.13
N GLN A 279 15.61 4.30 -22.11
CA GLN A 279 15.69 3.62 -20.81
C GLN A 279 14.32 3.54 -20.14
N ALA A 280 13.54 4.64 -20.17
CA ALA A 280 12.20 4.66 -19.60
C ALA A 280 11.20 3.80 -20.40
N SER A 281 11.44 3.58 -21.69
CA SER A 281 10.58 2.74 -22.54
C SER A 281 10.80 1.25 -22.34
N ASN A 282 11.99 0.86 -21.89
CA ASN A 282 12.41 -0.54 -21.79
C ASN A 282 12.08 -1.22 -20.44
N GLY A 283 11.69 -0.49 -19.39
CA GLY A 283 11.71 -1.08 -18.03
C GLY A 283 10.74 -0.53 -16.99
N ASP A 284 9.52 -0.11 -17.35
CA ASP A 284 8.46 0.29 -16.39
C ASP A 284 8.88 1.38 -15.39
N GLN A 285 9.83 2.24 -15.79
CA GLN A 285 10.36 3.33 -14.95
C GLN A 285 9.50 4.60 -15.01
N LEU A 286 8.22 4.43 -15.31
CA LEU A 286 7.24 5.50 -15.25
C LEU A 286 6.40 5.31 -14.00
N LEU A 287 6.16 6.40 -13.27
CA LEU A 287 5.30 6.37 -12.10
C LEU A 287 3.96 7.00 -12.42
N LEU A 288 2.88 6.26 -12.23
CA LEU A 288 1.56 6.87 -12.17
C LEU A 288 1.32 7.39 -10.75
N VAL A 289 0.91 8.66 -10.65
CA VAL A 289 0.42 9.26 -9.41
C VAL A 289 -1.01 9.73 -9.62
N TYR A 290 -1.93 9.29 -8.76
CA TYR A 290 -3.30 9.77 -8.73
C TYR A 290 -3.59 10.48 -7.42
N SER A 291 -4.18 11.66 -7.52
CA SER A 291 -4.51 12.52 -6.40
C SER A 291 -5.88 13.16 -6.58
N LEU A 292 -6.46 13.62 -5.48
CA LEU A 292 -7.82 14.13 -5.40
C LEU A 292 -7.89 15.34 -4.48
N SER A 293 -8.64 16.36 -4.90
CA SER A 293 -9.07 17.48 -4.06
C SER A 293 -10.59 17.54 -4.06
N VAL A 294 -11.18 17.89 -2.92
CA VAL A 294 -12.64 17.97 -2.71
C VAL A 294 -12.98 19.34 -2.14
N ASP A 295 -13.98 20.00 -2.71
CA ASP A 295 -14.51 21.32 -2.32
C ASP A 295 -13.44 22.41 -2.13
N ASN A 296 -12.47 22.46 -3.04
CA ASN A 296 -11.28 23.34 -2.97
C ASN A 296 -10.37 23.10 -1.75
N GLY A 297 -10.57 21.98 -1.04
CA GLY A 297 -9.65 21.47 -0.04
C GLY A 297 -8.30 21.10 -0.66
N PRO A 298 -7.32 20.78 0.19
CA PRO A 298 -5.98 20.47 -0.30
C PRO A 298 -6.00 19.17 -1.11
N GLU A 299 -5.20 19.12 -2.17
CA GLU A 299 -5.02 17.90 -2.97
C GLU A 299 -4.29 16.85 -2.14
N ARG A 300 -4.82 15.62 -2.12
CA ARG A 300 -4.26 14.48 -1.42
C ARG A 300 -3.93 13.34 -2.37
N TYR A 301 -2.85 12.60 -2.10
CA TYR A 301 -2.53 11.39 -2.85
C TYR A 301 -3.55 10.28 -2.58
N ILE A 302 -3.87 9.49 -3.59
CA ILE A 302 -4.66 8.26 -3.44
C ILE A 302 -3.80 7.05 -3.72
N THR A 303 -3.00 7.08 -4.79
CA THR A 303 -2.13 5.98 -5.15
C THR A 303 -0.92 6.46 -5.93
N ALA A 304 0.17 5.70 -5.82
CA ALA A 304 1.29 5.74 -6.75
C ALA A 304 1.72 4.31 -7.10
N PHE A 305 2.02 4.01 -8.36
CA PHE A 305 2.56 2.71 -8.77
C PHE A 305 3.25 2.78 -10.14
N PRO A 306 4.16 1.83 -10.44
CA PRO A 306 4.88 1.79 -11.71
C PRO A 306 3.94 1.45 -12.87
N VAL A 307 4.18 2.03 -14.04
CA VAL A 307 3.46 1.73 -15.27
C VAL A 307 4.44 1.60 -16.43
N SER A 308 4.08 0.79 -17.43
CA SER A 308 4.90 0.61 -18.61
C SER A 308 4.73 1.74 -19.62
N ALA A 309 5.73 1.95 -20.47
CA ALA A 309 5.60 2.86 -21.61
C ALA A 309 4.52 2.38 -22.59
N LYS A 310 4.35 1.06 -22.73
CA LYS A 310 3.24 0.46 -23.48
C LYS A 310 1.89 0.90 -22.90
N TRP A 311 1.72 0.81 -21.59
CA TRP A 311 0.50 1.27 -20.91
C TRP A 311 0.26 2.76 -21.17
N LEU A 312 1.32 3.59 -21.18
CA LEU A 312 1.20 5.02 -21.47
C LEU A 312 0.75 5.27 -22.93
N ALA A 313 1.31 4.53 -23.89
CA ALA A 313 0.96 4.64 -25.30
C ALA A 313 -0.45 4.13 -25.63
N GLU A 314 -0.89 3.06 -24.94
CA GLU A 314 -2.22 2.46 -25.10
C GLU A 314 -3.32 3.21 -24.38
N ARG A 315 -2.96 4.16 -23.50
CA ARG A 315 -3.90 4.97 -22.74
C ARG A 315 -4.63 5.94 -23.68
N LYS A 316 -5.64 5.42 -24.36
CA LYS A 316 -6.67 6.19 -25.03
C LYS A 316 -7.60 6.74 -23.97
N ASP A 317 -7.85 8.04 -24.01
CA ASP A 317 -8.85 8.63 -23.15
C ASP A 317 -10.22 8.03 -23.49
N PRO A 318 -10.90 7.33 -22.55
CA PRO A 318 -12.29 7.01 -22.80
C PRO A 318 -13.06 8.33 -22.88
N VAL A 319 -13.67 8.60 -24.03
CA VAL A 319 -14.68 9.63 -24.19
C VAL A 319 -15.86 9.22 -23.32
N GLY A 320 -16.03 9.87 -22.16
CA GLY A 320 -17.02 9.44 -21.17
C GLY A 320 -17.12 10.37 -19.98
N LYS A 321 -18.14 10.15 -19.14
CA LYS A 321 -18.41 10.96 -17.95
C LYS A 321 -17.21 10.95 -16.99
N PRO A 322 -16.92 12.09 -16.33
CA PRO A 322 -15.90 12.16 -15.29
C PRO A 322 -16.26 11.16 -14.17
N HIS A 323 -15.35 10.23 -13.89
CA HIS A 323 -15.48 9.26 -12.81
C HIS A 323 -14.18 9.16 -12.04
N LEU A 324 -14.30 8.89 -10.74
CA LEU A 324 -13.16 8.59 -9.88
C LEU A 324 -12.51 7.27 -10.31
N LYS A 325 -11.19 7.22 -10.23
CA LYS A 325 -10.39 6.04 -10.60
C LYS A 325 -9.59 5.53 -9.41
N TYR A 326 -9.02 4.34 -9.58
CA TYR A 326 -8.07 3.75 -8.63
C TYR A 326 -8.61 3.65 -7.21
N ASN A 327 -9.90 3.32 -7.10
CA ASN A 327 -10.60 3.17 -5.83
C ASN A 327 -10.62 4.44 -4.98
N ALA A 328 -10.42 5.62 -5.56
CA ALA A 328 -10.56 6.88 -4.84
C ALA A 328 -11.99 7.03 -4.30
N SER A 329 -12.11 7.40 -3.02
CA SER A 329 -13.36 7.77 -2.37
C SER A 329 -13.32 9.27 -2.04
N LEU A 330 -14.47 9.92 -2.14
CA LEU A 330 -14.62 11.30 -1.65
C LEU A 330 -14.66 11.36 -0.11
N GLY A 331 -14.77 10.21 0.57
CA GLY A 331 -14.95 10.11 2.01
C GLY A 331 -16.24 10.76 2.51
N ALA A 332 -16.48 10.63 3.82
CA ALA A 332 -17.38 11.53 4.54
C ALA A 332 -16.83 12.95 4.57
#